data_AF-A0A6N7LVK2-F1
#
_entry.id   AF-A0A6N7LVK2-F1
#
_cell.length_a   1.000
_cell.length_b   1.000
_cell.length_c   1.000
_cell.angle_alpha   90.00
_cell.angle_beta   90.00
_cell.angle_gamma   90.00
#
_symmetry.space_group_name_H-M   'P 1'
#
loop_
_entity.id
_entity.type
_entity.pdbx_description
1 polymer ?
#
loop_
_entity_poly.entity_id
_entity_poly.type
_entity_poly.pdbx_seq_one_letter_code
_entity_poly.pdbx_strand_id
1 'polypeptide(L)'
;MKRITLRLTLWLFAIMLYSQASAASIESSLKTLGQTAATEKELEAALHGARHLKPAERFVIENQLRLRLAALQMQQQDFEQARNTLKQINTESPAALQASMLMAESYRLTGQPADARSWFLRTAQHFPYRAATLNGLLSAAHDAQDNNAGLSAALYSEISRQSLFALGQLDLFQESGELDPMAIIFPSHLDEAVRKTLLRRSLRHPRHNLLAQTGQLKESVTAVLALRRRHDVLNSELSELSQTLGQYQQQQQSILQQVAAGDAQLAALMAQVVPNDLGQEQVRIRQQITRLRNQQARLRAQLAFIERSQQALPAIARKLEKQLQDLYQNAQQQLSQSHAAVTDILEETVAQYRAELSDLAAEAQLQRSELLLSSK
;
A
#
# COMPACT_ATOMS: atom_id res chain seq x y z
N MET A 1 19.59 -45.52 -14.29
CA MET A 1 18.51 -44.49 -14.20
C MET A 1 17.69 -44.53 -12.91
N LYS A 2 17.50 -45.68 -12.20
CA LYS A 2 16.71 -45.75 -10.94
C LYS A 2 17.32 -45.08 -9.69
N ARG A 3 18.63 -44.77 -9.66
CA ARG A 3 19.29 -44.10 -8.51
C ARG A 3 19.19 -42.57 -8.53
N ILE A 4 18.88 -41.97 -9.68
CA ILE A 4 18.77 -40.51 -9.84
C ILE A 4 17.38 -40.03 -9.44
N THR A 5 16.34 -40.83 -9.74
CA THR A 5 14.96 -40.55 -9.35
C THR A 5 14.75 -40.60 -7.82
N LEU A 6 15.42 -41.51 -7.11
CA LEU A 6 15.31 -41.61 -5.65
C LEU A 6 15.99 -40.44 -4.91
N ARG A 7 17.06 -39.87 -5.47
CA ARG A 7 17.72 -38.69 -4.91
C ARG A 7 16.92 -37.42 -5.15
N LEU A 8 16.25 -37.31 -6.31
CA LEU A 8 15.41 -36.16 -6.63
C LEU A 8 14.14 -36.11 -5.77
N THR A 9 13.53 -37.27 -5.50
CA THR A 9 12.35 -37.35 -4.62
C THR A 9 12.71 -37.08 -3.16
N LEU A 10 13.86 -37.57 -2.66
CA LEU A 10 14.34 -37.23 -1.32
C LEU A 10 14.66 -35.73 -1.15
N TRP A 11 15.18 -35.09 -2.20
CA TRP A 11 15.49 -33.66 -2.18
C TRP A 11 14.23 -32.79 -2.19
N LEU A 12 13.22 -33.16 -3.00
CA LEU A 12 11.90 -32.52 -2.99
C LEU A 12 11.14 -32.74 -1.67
N PHE A 13 11.27 -33.91 -1.05
CA PHE A 13 10.67 -34.20 0.26
C PHE A 13 11.38 -33.43 1.39
N ALA A 14 12.71 -33.29 1.32
CA ALA A 14 13.47 -32.48 2.26
C ALA A 14 13.11 -30.99 2.17
N ILE A 15 12.86 -30.45 0.97
CA ILE A 15 12.42 -29.06 0.77
C ILE A 15 10.99 -28.83 1.28
N MET A 16 10.08 -29.79 1.04
CA MET A 16 8.72 -29.76 1.61
C MET A 16 8.74 -29.81 3.13
N LEU A 17 9.55 -30.68 3.74
CA LEU A 17 9.70 -30.78 5.19
C LEU A 17 10.37 -29.53 5.80
N TYR A 18 11.37 -28.94 5.13
CA TYR A 18 11.98 -27.68 5.57
C TYR A 18 11.01 -26.50 5.48
N SER A 19 10.17 -26.47 4.44
CA SER A 19 9.14 -25.45 4.25
C SER A 19 8.03 -25.56 5.30
N GLN A 20 7.56 -26.77 5.62
CA GLN A 20 6.55 -26.98 6.66
C GLN A 20 7.11 -26.77 8.08
N ALA A 21 8.35 -27.20 8.34
CA ALA A 21 9.00 -26.96 9.64
C ALA A 21 9.32 -25.49 9.87
N SER A 22 9.71 -24.74 8.83
CA SER A 22 9.88 -23.28 8.93
C SER A 22 8.54 -22.57 9.12
N ALA A 23 7.48 -22.93 8.40
CA ALA A 23 6.15 -22.35 8.61
C ALA A 23 5.61 -22.61 10.03
N ALA A 24 5.74 -23.83 10.55
CA ALA A 24 5.31 -24.19 11.90
C ALA A 24 6.17 -23.53 13.00
N SER A 25 7.47 -23.33 12.77
CA SER A 25 8.35 -22.63 13.72
C SER A 25 8.14 -21.11 13.72
N ILE A 26 7.79 -20.50 12.58
CA ILE A 26 7.34 -19.10 12.51
C ILE A 26 6.03 -18.94 13.28
N GLU A 27 5.03 -19.78 13.00
CA GLU A 27 3.71 -19.67 13.62
C GLU A 27 3.78 -19.85 15.14
N SER A 28 4.53 -20.83 15.63
CA SER A 28 4.74 -21.01 17.08
C SER A 28 5.50 -19.85 17.71
N SER A 29 6.57 -19.34 17.08
CA SER A 29 7.31 -18.18 17.60
C SER A 29 6.47 -16.90 17.62
N LEU A 30 5.68 -16.66 16.57
CA LEU A 30 4.76 -15.53 16.50
C LEU A 30 3.61 -15.66 17.51
N LYS A 31 3.10 -16.87 17.72
CA LYS A 31 2.09 -17.14 18.74
C LYS A 31 2.62 -16.84 20.14
N THR A 32 3.83 -17.30 20.47
CA THR A 32 4.47 -16.98 21.75
C THR A 32 4.69 -15.47 21.88
N LEU A 33 5.17 -14.78 20.82
CA LEU A 33 5.30 -13.32 20.82
C LEU A 33 3.97 -12.58 21.02
N GLY A 34 2.86 -13.10 20.50
CA GLY A 34 1.53 -12.50 20.60
C GLY A 34 0.77 -12.79 21.90
N GLN A 35 1.18 -13.80 22.67
CA GLN A 35 0.62 -14.06 24.00
C GLN A 35 1.01 -12.95 24.96
N THR A 36 0.18 -12.55 25.92
CA THR A 36 0.56 -11.54 26.94
C THR A 36 1.30 -12.16 28.13
N ALA A 37 1.02 -13.42 28.47
CA ALA A 37 1.55 -14.12 29.65
C ALA A 37 2.39 -15.36 29.31
N ALA A 38 3.38 -15.22 28.42
CA ALA A 38 4.33 -16.30 28.13
C ALA A 38 5.33 -16.46 29.29
N THR A 39 5.59 -17.70 29.67
CA THR A 39 6.60 -18.05 30.68
C THR A 39 8.01 -18.03 30.09
N GLU A 40 9.02 -17.96 30.95
CA GLU A 40 10.43 -17.98 30.54
C GLU A 40 10.77 -19.21 29.71
N LYS A 41 10.32 -20.40 30.16
CA LYS A 41 10.52 -21.66 29.45
C LYS A 41 9.91 -21.66 28.04
N GLU A 42 8.75 -21.03 27.86
CA GLU A 42 8.10 -20.92 26.55
C GLU A 42 8.86 -19.96 25.62
N LEU A 43 9.41 -18.87 26.16
CA LEU A 43 10.24 -17.94 25.41
C LEU A 43 11.58 -18.56 25.01
N GLU A 44 12.21 -19.33 25.90
CA GLU A 44 13.43 -20.08 25.60
C GLU A 44 13.20 -21.17 24.54
N ALA A 45 12.10 -21.91 24.64
CA ALA A 45 11.71 -22.90 23.63
C ALA A 45 11.46 -22.23 22.27
N ALA A 46 10.77 -21.09 22.25
CA ALA A 46 10.55 -20.30 21.03
C ALA A 46 11.87 -19.77 20.45
N LEU A 47 12.80 -19.31 21.28
CA LEU A 47 14.14 -18.89 20.84
C LEU A 47 14.91 -20.04 20.20
N HIS A 48 14.81 -21.24 20.77
CA HIS A 48 15.44 -22.42 20.19
C HIS A 48 14.82 -22.76 18.82
N GLY A 49 13.49 -22.71 18.72
CA GLY A 49 12.77 -22.91 17.45
C GLY A 49 13.12 -21.86 16.39
N ALA A 50 13.28 -20.60 16.79
CA ALA A 50 13.60 -19.49 15.90
C ALA A 50 14.96 -19.63 15.18
N ARG A 51 15.88 -20.45 15.71
CA ARG A 51 17.19 -20.71 15.08
C ARG A 51 17.09 -21.38 13.70
N HIS A 52 15.99 -22.10 13.46
CA HIS A 52 15.73 -22.81 12.21
C HIS A 52 15.04 -21.95 11.14
N LEU A 53 14.76 -20.68 11.44
CA LEU A 53 14.14 -19.74 10.51
C LEU A 53 15.10 -19.23 9.45
N LYS A 54 14.53 -18.66 8.37
CA LYS A 54 15.31 -17.98 7.34
C LYS A 54 16.07 -16.80 7.95
N PRO A 55 17.24 -16.40 7.42
CA PRO A 55 18.10 -15.39 8.03
C PRO A 55 17.39 -14.09 8.42
N ALA A 56 16.52 -13.55 7.55
CA ALA A 56 15.79 -12.30 7.81
C ALA A 56 14.71 -12.44 8.90
N GLU A 57 13.94 -13.53 8.85
CA GLU A 57 12.90 -13.83 9.84
C GLU A 57 13.52 -14.11 11.21
N ARG A 58 14.58 -14.93 11.24
CA ARG A 58 15.38 -15.21 12.43
C ARG A 58 15.88 -13.93 13.07
N PHE A 59 16.46 -13.03 12.27
CA PHE A 59 16.99 -11.76 12.77
C PHE A 59 15.92 -10.94 13.50
N VAL A 60 14.69 -10.84 12.97
CA VAL A 60 13.65 -10.04 13.64
C VAL A 60 13.08 -10.78 14.86
N ILE A 61 12.69 -12.05 14.67
CA ILE A 61 11.97 -12.83 15.68
C ILE A 61 12.85 -13.14 16.88
N GLU A 62 14.09 -13.56 16.67
CA GLU A 62 15.03 -13.90 17.75
C GLU A 62 15.32 -12.69 18.65
N ASN A 63 15.53 -11.51 18.04
CA ASN A 63 15.78 -10.28 18.81
C ASN A 63 14.54 -9.82 19.58
N GLN A 64 13.34 -9.99 19.04
CA GLN A 64 12.10 -9.67 19.75
C GLN A 64 11.81 -10.64 20.90
N LEU A 65 12.05 -11.94 20.69
CA LEU A 65 11.95 -12.95 21.74
C LEU A 65 12.94 -12.68 22.88
N ARG A 66 14.20 -12.33 22.54
CA ARG A 66 15.22 -11.90 23.53
C ARG A 66 14.79 -10.67 24.31
N LEU A 67 14.24 -9.66 23.64
CA LEU A 67 13.76 -8.45 24.30
C LEU A 67 12.70 -8.79 25.34
N ARG A 68 11.76 -9.66 24.97
CA ARG A 68 10.68 -10.07 25.86
C ARG A 68 11.15 -10.95 27.01
N LEU A 69 12.07 -11.88 26.74
CA LEU A 69 12.72 -12.69 27.78
C LEU A 69 13.44 -11.80 28.79
N ALA A 70 14.22 -10.83 28.33
CA ALA A 70 14.90 -9.88 29.21
C ALA A 70 13.91 -9.06 30.05
N ALA A 71 12.80 -8.60 29.46
CA ALA A 71 11.77 -7.89 30.21
C ALA A 71 11.15 -8.75 31.32
N LEU A 72 10.90 -10.03 31.03
CA LEU A 72 10.41 -10.99 32.03
C LEU A 72 11.43 -11.24 33.14
N GLN A 73 12.72 -11.37 32.80
CA GLN A 73 13.81 -11.50 33.77
C GLN A 73 13.92 -10.26 34.66
N MET A 74 13.75 -9.05 34.12
CA MET A 74 13.70 -7.82 34.92
C MET A 74 12.49 -7.78 35.85
N GLN A 75 11.31 -8.27 35.43
CA GLN A 75 10.14 -8.39 36.31
C GLN A 75 10.38 -9.35 37.48
N GLN A 76 11.20 -10.38 37.27
CA GLN A 76 11.64 -11.32 38.31
C GLN A 76 12.82 -10.80 39.15
N GLN A 77 13.25 -9.54 38.94
CA GLN A 77 14.41 -8.91 39.59
C GLN A 77 15.78 -9.53 39.24
N ASP A 78 15.85 -10.39 38.22
CA ASP A 78 17.09 -11.00 37.73
C ASP A 78 17.82 -10.09 36.73
N PHE A 79 18.27 -8.93 37.20
CA PHE A 79 18.87 -7.89 36.36
C PHE A 79 20.16 -8.30 35.66
N GLU A 80 20.97 -9.19 36.24
CA GLU A 80 22.19 -9.68 35.56
C GLU A 80 21.87 -10.55 34.35
N GLN A 81 20.93 -11.49 34.50
CA GLN A 81 20.49 -12.34 33.39
C GLN A 81 19.81 -11.50 32.31
N ALA A 82 18.94 -10.56 32.70
CA ALA A 82 18.33 -9.63 31.77
C ALA A 82 19.38 -8.85 30.95
N ARG A 83 20.40 -8.29 31.61
CA ARG A 83 21.50 -7.58 30.92
C ARG A 83 22.27 -8.48 29.97
N ASN A 84 22.50 -9.75 30.32
CA ASN A 84 23.17 -10.72 29.46
C ASN A 84 22.31 -11.07 28.23
N THR A 85 21.00 -11.20 28.39
CA THR A 85 20.05 -11.41 27.29
C THR A 85 19.99 -10.19 26.38
N LEU A 86 19.91 -8.98 26.94
CA LEU A 86 19.86 -7.72 26.18
C LEU A 86 21.12 -7.48 25.35
N LYS A 87 22.31 -7.83 25.85
CA LYS A 87 23.58 -7.72 25.10
C LYS A 87 23.60 -8.56 23.82
N GLN A 88 22.78 -9.60 23.73
CA GLN A 88 22.69 -10.45 22.54
C GLN A 88 21.78 -9.84 21.45
N ILE A 89 21.12 -8.71 21.73
CA ILE A 89 20.26 -8.04 20.77
C ILE A 89 21.13 -7.20 19.84
N ASN A 90 21.01 -7.43 18.53
CA ASN A 90 21.77 -6.67 17.55
C ASN A 90 21.29 -5.21 17.49
N THR A 91 22.21 -4.25 17.44
CA THR A 91 21.93 -2.81 17.36
C THR A 91 21.14 -2.40 16.12
N GLU A 92 21.26 -3.14 15.02
CA GLU A 92 20.49 -2.93 13.79
C GLU A 92 19.06 -3.49 13.88
N SER A 93 18.73 -4.22 14.95
CA SER A 93 17.42 -4.83 15.13
C SER A 93 16.33 -3.77 15.39
N PRO A 94 15.09 -4.00 14.93
CA PRO A 94 13.93 -3.21 15.37
C PRO A 94 13.73 -3.17 16.90
N ALA A 95 14.23 -4.19 17.62
CA ALA A 95 14.18 -4.29 19.08
C ALA A 95 15.25 -3.44 19.80
N ALA A 96 16.29 -2.98 19.09
CA ALA A 96 17.48 -2.39 19.69
C ALA A 96 17.22 -1.15 20.56
N LEU A 97 16.28 -0.28 20.14
CA LEU A 97 15.89 0.88 20.95
C LEU A 97 15.35 0.44 22.31
N GLN A 98 14.35 -0.45 22.31
CA GLN A 98 13.72 -0.93 23.54
C GLN A 98 14.72 -1.69 24.40
N ALA A 99 15.59 -2.49 23.77
CA ALA A 99 16.64 -3.22 24.47
C ALA A 99 17.62 -2.28 25.17
N SER A 100 18.05 -1.21 24.50
CA SER A 100 18.99 -0.24 25.07
C SER A 100 18.35 0.58 26.19
N MET A 101 17.05 0.91 26.07
CA MET A 101 16.29 1.55 27.13
C MET A 101 16.12 0.64 28.36
N LEU A 102 15.79 -0.64 28.17
CA LEU A 102 15.73 -1.62 29.26
C LEU A 102 17.11 -1.85 29.89
N MET A 103 18.17 -1.81 29.09
CA MET A 103 19.55 -1.89 29.59
C MET A 103 19.83 -0.71 30.53
N ALA A 104 19.51 0.52 30.13
CA ALA A 104 19.66 1.70 30.97
C ALA A 104 18.83 1.59 32.26
N GLU A 105 17.56 1.17 32.15
CA GLU A 105 16.67 1.01 33.29
C GLU A 105 17.16 -0.06 34.27
N SER A 106 17.72 -1.17 33.77
CA SER A 106 18.29 -2.21 34.63
C SER A 106 19.42 -1.67 35.52
N TYR A 107 20.28 -0.80 34.99
CA TYR A 107 21.33 -0.16 35.78
C TYR A 107 20.75 0.82 36.79
N ARG A 108 19.74 1.60 36.38
CA ARG A 108 19.06 2.56 37.26
C ARG A 108 18.42 1.86 38.46
N LEU A 109 17.66 0.79 38.21
CA LEU A 109 16.99 -0.01 39.25
C LEU A 109 17.99 -0.70 40.19
N THR A 110 19.19 -1.05 39.71
CA THR A 110 20.26 -1.63 40.55
C THR A 110 21.15 -0.60 41.24
N GLY A 111 20.80 0.70 41.22
CA GLY A 111 21.56 1.75 41.90
C GLY A 111 22.88 2.13 41.22
N GLN A 112 22.99 1.95 39.90
CA GLN A 112 24.17 2.29 39.10
C GLN A 112 23.86 3.45 38.12
N PRO A 113 23.66 4.68 38.63
CA PRO A 113 23.17 5.81 37.83
C PRO A 113 24.17 6.27 36.75
N ALA A 114 25.47 6.08 36.96
CA ALA A 114 26.49 6.41 35.96
C ALA A 114 26.39 5.53 34.71
N ASP A 115 26.21 4.22 34.90
CA ASP A 115 26.03 3.26 33.81
C ASP A 115 24.69 3.44 33.11
N ALA A 116 23.62 3.67 33.88
CA ALA A 116 22.31 3.99 33.34
C ALA A 116 22.36 5.22 32.41
N ARG A 117 22.96 6.32 32.90
CA ARG A 117 23.17 7.54 32.11
C ARG A 117 23.98 7.30 30.84
N SER A 118 25.07 6.52 30.94
CA SER A 118 25.88 6.15 29.77
C SER A 118 25.07 5.39 28.72
N TRP A 119 24.17 4.51 29.13
CA TRP A 119 23.24 3.83 28.23
C TRP A 119 22.17 4.76 27.65
N PHE A 120 21.57 5.66 28.43
CA PHE A 120 20.62 6.65 27.89
C PHE A 120 21.26 7.56 26.84
N LEU A 121 22.48 8.07 27.10
CA LEU A 121 23.24 8.88 26.15
C LEU A 121 23.54 8.13 24.85
N ARG A 122 24.08 6.92 24.95
CA ARG A 122 24.36 6.08 23.76
C ARG A 122 23.09 5.80 22.97
N THR A 123 21.99 5.53 23.66
CA THR A 123 20.69 5.25 23.03
C THR A 123 20.15 6.48 22.30
N ALA A 124 20.23 7.65 22.91
CA ALA A 124 19.78 8.90 22.30
C ALA A 124 20.67 9.33 21.12
N GLN A 125 21.97 9.03 21.15
CA GLN A 125 22.85 9.25 20.01
C GLN A 125 22.56 8.30 18.85
N HIS A 126 22.27 7.03 19.14
CA HIS A 126 22.00 6.02 18.11
C HIS A 126 20.58 6.11 17.55
N PHE A 127 19.62 6.55 18.36
CA PHE A 127 18.22 6.76 18.00
C PHE A 127 17.77 8.19 18.37
N PRO A 128 18.29 9.21 17.68
CA PRO A 128 18.02 10.60 18.01
C PRO A 128 16.57 10.98 17.71
N TYR A 129 16.13 12.08 18.32
CA TYR A 129 14.84 12.73 18.10
C TYR A 129 13.60 11.94 18.55
N ARG A 130 13.75 10.72 19.08
CA ARG A 130 12.60 9.94 19.54
C ARG A 130 12.16 10.37 20.93
N ALA A 131 10.86 10.58 21.13
CA ALA A 131 10.32 10.90 22.44
C ALA A 131 10.76 9.90 23.53
N ALA A 132 10.81 8.61 23.22
CA ALA A 132 11.27 7.59 24.17
C ALA A 132 12.75 7.78 24.61
N THR A 133 13.66 8.14 23.70
CA THR A 133 15.07 8.35 24.07
C THR A 133 15.27 9.67 24.78
N LEU A 134 14.54 10.71 24.39
CA LEU A 134 14.53 12.01 25.04
C LEU A 134 13.97 11.92 26.47
N ASN A 135 12.89 11.16 26.69
CA ASN A 135 12.38 10.84 28.03
C ASN A 135 13.38 10.06 28.89
N GLY A 136 14.16 9.17 28.28
CA GLY A 136 15.26 8.48 28.96
C GLY A 136 16.36 9.44 29.41
N LEU A 137 16.75 10.38 28.54
CA LEU A 137 17.68 11.45 28.91
C LEU A 137 17.11 12.37 29.99
N LEU A 138 15.80 12.67 29.92
CA LEU A 138 15.11 13.49 30.91
C LEU A 138 15.18 12.82 32.28
N SER A 139 14.89 11.52 32.34
CA SER A 139 15.04 10.72 33.55
C SER A 139 16.48 10.76 34.09
N ALA A 140 17.48 10.60 33.22
CA ALA A 140 18.89 10.69 33.62
C ALA A 140 19.31 12.09 34.10
N ALA A 141 18.66 13.15 33.60
CA ALA A 141 18.88 14.52 34.03
C ALA A 141 18.34 14.76 35.44
N HIS A 142 17.12 14.26 35.72
CA HIS A 142 16.51 14.31 37.05
C HIS A 142 17.36 13.52 38.07
N ASP A 143 17.80 12.31 37.73
CA ASP A 143 18.65 11.49 38.62
C ASP A 143 19.99 12.18 38.97
N ALA A 144 20.48 13.04 38.08
CA ALA A 144 21.73 13.78 38.25
C ALA A 144 21.55 15.13 38.97
N GLN A 145 20.31 15.59 39.19
CA GLN A 145 20.01 16.95 39.64
C GLN A 145 20.66 17.28 40.99
N ASP A 146 20.47 16.40 41.99
CA ASP A 146 20.96 16.61 43.35
C ASP A 146 22.48 16.40 43.48
N ASN A 147 23.04 15.51 42.67
CA ASN A 147 24.44 15.09 42.78
C ASN A 147 25.38 15.89 41.88
N ASN A 148 24.88 16.40 40.75
CA ASN A 148 25.68 17.12 39.75
C ASN A 148 24.77 18.02 38.88
N ALA A 149 24.43 19.20 39.42
CA ALA A 149 23.59 20.18 38.74
C ALA A 149 24.13 20.61 37.36
N GLY A 150 25.45 20.69 37.19
CA GLY A 150 26.07 21.04 35.91
C GLY A 150 25.83 19.98 34.83
N LEU A 151 25.93 18.70 35.20
CA LEU A 151 25.60 17.59 34.31
C LEU A 151 24.10 17.55 33.98
N SER A 152 23.23 17.74 34.98
CA SER A 152 21.79 17.79 34.79
C SER A 152 21.40 18.91 33.79
N ALA A 153 21.95 20.11 33.98
CA ALA A 153 21.75 21.24 33.05
C ALA A 153 22.25 20.94 31.61
N ALA A 154 23.36 20.23 31.47
CA ALA A 154 23.87 19.81 30.16
C ALA A 154 22.92 18.81 29.47
N LEU A 155 22.37 17.85 30.22
CA LEU A 155 21.40 16.88 29.70
C LEU A 155 20.09 17.57 29.28
N TYR A 156 19.56 18.49 30.09
CA TYR A 156 18.39 19.29 29.70
C TYR A 156 18.65 20.12 28.44
N SER A 157 19.84 20.71 28.32
CA SER A 157 20.22 21.44 27.10
C SER A 157 20.23 20.54 25.87
N GLU A 158 20.70 19.29 25.99
CA GLU A 158 20.72 18.33 24.90
C GLU A 158 19.32 17.88 24.48
N ILE A 159 18.42 17.65 25.45
CA ILE A 159 17.01 17.30 25.19
C ILE A 159 16.32 18.43 24.42
N SER A 160 16.45 19.67 24.89
CA SER A 160 15.88 20.85 24.24
C SER A 160 16.43 21.01 22.82
N ARG A 161 17.74 20.86 22.62
CA ARG A 161 18.39 20.95 21.31
C ARG A 161 17.84 19.92 20.31
N GLN A 162 17.76 18.65 20.71
CA GLN A 162 17.23 17.60 19.84
C GLN A 162 15.74 17.79 19.56
N SER A 163 14.96 18.20 20.55
CA SER A 163 13.52 18.41 20.40
C SER A 163 13.22 19.56 19.44
N LEU A 164 13.90 20.70 19.60
CA LEU A 164 13.75 21.85 18.71
C LEU A 164 14.22 21.56 17.28
N PHE A 165 15.30 20.79 17.10
CA PHE A 165 15.73 20.37 15.77
C PHE A 165 14.65 19.53 15.07
N ALA A 166 14.09 18.55 15.78
CA ALA A 166 13.04 17.70 15.24
C ALA A 166 11.76 18.50 14.94
N LEU A 167 11.37 19.43 15.82
CA LEU A 167 10.26 20.36 15.57
C LEU A 167 10.46 21.17 14.30
N GLY A 168 11.65 21.74 14.08
CA GLY A 168 11.95 22.47 12.85
C GLY A 168 11.86 21.60 11.58
N GLN A 169 12.21 20.32 11.67
CA GLN A 169 12.01 19.37 10.56
C GLN A 169 10.52 19.08 10.32
N LEU A 170 9.70 19.03 11.37
CA LEU A 170 8.24 18.88 11.22
C LEU A 170 7.61 20.13 10.62
N ASP A 171 8.05 21.32 11.01
CA ASP A 171 7.56 22.58 10.45
C ASP A 171 7.86 22.65 8.94
N LEU A 172 9.08 22.31 8.52
CA LEU A 172 9.45 22.19 7.09
C LEU A 172 8.58 21.18 6.33
N PHE A 173 8.22 20.07 6.99
CA PHE A 173 7.35 19.05 6.39
C PHE A 173 5.91 19.56 6.20
N GLN A 174 5.42 20.44 7.09
CA GLN A 174 4.07 21.01 7.00
C GLN A 174 4.00 22.22 6.06
N GLU A 175 5.09 22.99 5.92
CA GLU A 175 5.15 24.17 5.06
C GLU A 175 4.94 23.87 3.56
N SER A 176 5.11 22.61 3.12
CA SER A 176 4.81 22.20 1.74
C SER A 176 3.31 22.20 1.40
N GLY A 177 2.43 22.47 2.36
CA GLY A 177 0.98 22.61 2.18
C GLY A 177 0.24 21.27 2.04
N GLU A 178 0.81 20.31 1.32
CA GLU A 178 0.32 18.92 1.26
C GLU A 178 1.35 17.99 1.90
N LEU A 179 0.92 17.22 2.90
CA LEU A 179 1.75 16.18 3.52
C LEU A 179 1.89 15.01 2.53
N ASP A 180 2.99 14.99 1.81
CA ASP A 180 3.30 13.91 0.86
C ASP A 180 3.69 12.62 1.62
N PRO A 181 2.90 11.54 1.54
CA PRO A 181 3.25 10.27 2.16
C PRO A 181 4.54 9.67 1.62
N MET A 182 4.89 9.98 0.36
CA MET A 182 6.11 9.49 -0.27
C MET A 182 7.35 10.10 0.38
N ALA A 183 7.28 11.32 0.90
CA ALA A 183 8.40 11.99 1.58
C ALA A 183 8.79 11.32 2.90
N ILE A 184 7.90 10.53 3.51
CA ILE A 184 8.20 9.75 4.72
C ILE A 184 8.66 8.34 4.36
N ILE A 185 8.12 7.74 3.29
CA ILE A 185 8.47 6.38 2.84
C ILE A 185 9.85 6.35 2.17
N PHE A 186 10.13 7.30 1.28
CA PHE A 186 11.37 7.40 0.51
C PHE A 186 12.31 8.46 1.09
N PRO A 187 13.62 8.41 0.77
CA PRO A 187 14.54 9.50 1.10
C PRO A 187 14.00 10.84 0.61
N SER A 188 14.04 11.85 1.46
CA SER A 188 13.47 13.18 1.22
C SER A 188 14.36 14.28 1.80
N HIS A 189 13.87 15.51 1.78
CA HIS A 189 14.55 16.66 2.37
C HIS A 189 14.56 16.63 3.91
N LEU A 190 13.76 15.74 4.53
CA LEU A 190 13.75 15.55 5.97
C LEU A 190 15.00 14.81 6.43
N ASP A 191 15.50 15.18 7.62
CA ASP A 191 16.51 14.41 8.32
C ASP A 191 16.10 12.93 8.42
N GLU A 192 17.04 12.04 8.10
CA GLU A 192 16.78 10.60 7.98
C GLU A 192 16.26 9.97 9.28
N ALA A 193 16.72 10.46 10.44
CA ALA A 193 16.28 9.93 11.73
C ALA A 193 14.89 10.46 12.12
N VAL A 194 14.58 11.73 11.81
CA VAL A 194 13.23 12.30 11.97
C VAL A 194 12.24 11.57 11.06
N ARG A 195 12.58 11.42 9.77
CA ARG A 195 11.79 10.70 8.77
C ARG A 195 11.50 9.26 9.19
N LYS A 196 12.53 8.51 9.59
CA LYS A 196 12.37 7.14 10.11
C LYS A 196 11.49 7.08 11.34
N THR A 197 11.54 8.09 12.21
CA THR A 197 10.70 8.16 13.41
C THR A 197 9.24 8.40 13.03
N LEU A 198 8.96 9.37 12.16
CA LEU A 198 7.63 9.60 11.60
C LEU A 198 7.06 8.34 10.94
N LEU A 199 7.81 7.71 10.03
CA LEU A 199 7.39 6.48 9.35
C LEU A 199 6.99 5.41 10.36
N ARG A 200 7.83 5.19 11.38
CA ARG A 200 7.59 4.16 12.40
C ARG A 200 6.34 4.44 13.23
N ARG A 201 6.04 5.72 13.50
CA ARG A 201 4.83 6.15 14.22
C ARG A 201 3.59 5.96 13.33
N SER A 202 3.65 6.36 12.07
CA SER A 202 2.54 6.17 11.12
C SER A 202 2.24 4.69 10.86
N LEU A 203 3.25 3.82 10.87
CA LEU A 203 3.08 2.36 10.77
C LEU A 203 2.44 1.74 12.02
N ARG A 204 2.57 2.37 13.18
CA ARG A 204 2.05 1.90 14.47
C ARG A 204 0.84 2.72 14.94
N HIS A 205 0.22 3.48 14.05
CA HIS A 205 -0.88 4.35 14.40
C HIS A 205 -2.05 3.53 14.98
N PRO A 206 -2.64 3.92 16.13
CA PRO A 206 -3.56 3.05 16.88
C PRO A 206 -4.86 2.76 16.14
N ARG A 207 -5.30 3.67 15.27
CA ARG A 207 -6.58 3.58 14.54
C ARG A 207 -6.43 3.14 13.09
N HIS A 208 -5.24 3.28 12.53
CA HIS A 208 -5.03 3.21 11.10
C HIS A 208 -3.69 2.56 10.78
N ASN A 209 -3.59 1.87 9.65
CA ASN A 209 -2.35 1.25 9.22
C ASN A 209 -1.89 1.88 7.91
N LEU A 210 -0.79 2.64 7.94
CA LEU A 210 -0.24 3.30 6.76
C LEU A 210 0.03 2.32 5.60
N LEU A 211 0.50 1.09 5.87
CA LEU A 211 0.74 0.10 4.80
C LEU A 211 -0.55 -0.38 4.15
N ALA A 212 -1.59 -0.60 4.94
CA ALA A 212 -2.89 -1.00 4.40
C ALA A 212 -3.48 0.13 3.54
N GLN A 213 -3.43 1.37 4.04
CA GLN A 213 -3.98 2.53 3.33
C GLN A 213 -3.18 2.88 2.07
N THR A 214 -1.85 2.82 2.12
CA THR A 214 -1.01 3.00 0.92
C THR A 214 -1.19 1.87 -0.10
N GLY A 215 -1.47 0.64 0.36
CA GLY A 215 -1.89 -0.47 -0.50
C GLY A 215 -3.18 -0.19 -1.24
N GLN A 216 -4.22 0.24 -0.51
CA GLN A 216 -5.51 0.62 -1.10
C GLN A 216 -5.39 1.81 -2.07
N LEU A 217 -4.55 2.79 -1.74
CA LEU A 217 -4.24 3.90 -2.62
C LEU A 217 -3.62 3.42 -3.93
N LYS A 218 -2.62 2.53 -3.86
CA LYS A 218 -1.97 1.95 -5.05
C LYS A 218 -2.97 1.19 -5.92
N GLU A 219 -3.85 0.40 -5.32
CA GLU A 219 -4.91 -0.33 -6.04
C GLU A 219 -5.86 0.65 -6.74
N SER A 220 -6.29 1.70 -6.05
CA SER A 220 -7.17 2.74 -6.58
C SER A 220 -6.52 3.49 -7.75
N VAL A 221 -5.26 3.90 -7.62
CA VAL A 221 -4.49 4.53 -8.72
C VAL A 221 -4.41 3.59 -9.92
N THR A 222 -4.10 2.32 -9.68
CA THR A 222 -4.00 1.32 -10.76
C THR A 222 -5.34 1.13 -11.48
N ALA A 223 -6.44 1.09 -10.73
CA ALA A 223 -7.79 0.99 -11.27
C ALA A 223 -8.15 2.22 -12.14
N VAL A 224 -7.86 3.43 -11.67
CA VAL A 224 -8.09 4.68 -12.43
C VAL A 224 -7.27 4.69 -13.73
N LEU A 225 -5.99 4.29 -13.67
CA LEU A 225 -5.13 4.22 -14.87
C LEU A 225 -5.65 3.19 -15.88
N ALA A 226 -6.12 2.02 -15.42
CA ALA A 226 -6.70 1.00 -16.28
C ALA A 226 -8.02 1.48 -16.92
N LEU A 227 -8.88 2.16 -16.15
CA LEU A 227 -10.12 2.75 -16.67
C LEU A 227 -9.86 3.85 -17.68
N ARG A 228 -8.84 4.70 -17.47
CA ARG A 228 -8.44 5.73 -18.42
C ARG A 228 -8.01 5.13 -19.76
N ARG A 229 -7.15 4.10 -19.74
CA ARG A 229 -6.76 3.38 -20.96
C ARG A 229 -7.95 2.75 -21.67
N ARG A 230 -8.89 2.18 -20.90
CA ARG A 230 -10.12 1.60 -21.46
C ARG A 230 -11.02 2.66 -22.08
N HIS A 231 -11.09 3.85 -21.49
CA HIS A 231 -11.82 4.99 -22.05
C HIS A 231 -11.25 5.40 -23.41
N ASP A 232 -9.92 5.51 -23.51
CA ASP A 232 -9.26 5.89 -24.76
C ASP A 232 -9.55 4.88 -25.89
N VAL A 233 -9.48 3.57 -25.59
CA VAL A 233 -9.83 2.50 -26.54
C VAL A 233 -11.31 2.58 -26.93
N LEU A 234 -12.21 2.71 -25.97
CA LEU A 234 -13.65 2.79 -26.24
C LEU A 234 -13.98 4.01 -27.13
N ASN A 235 -13.36 5.16 -26.87
CA ASN A 235 -13.55 6.35 -27.71
C ASN A 235 -13.08 6.12 -29.15
N SER A 236 -11.98 5.40 -29.35
CA SER A 236 -11.54 5.02 -30.70
C SER A 236 -12.55 4.10 -31.40
N GLU A 237 -13.05 3.06 -30.71
CA GLU A 237 -14.07 2.15 -31.25
C GLU A 237 -15.39 2.87 -31.56
N LEU A 238 -15.81 3.81 -30.70
CA LEU A 238 -16.99 4.64 -30.93
C LEU A 238 -16.84 5.56 -32.14
N SER A 239 -15.63 6.10 -32.36
CA SER A 239 -15.35 6.91 -33.54
C SER A 239 -15.43 6.10 -34.83
N GLU A 240 -14.91 4.86 -34.82
CA GLU A 240 -15.01 3.92 -35.94
C GLU A 240 -16.45 3.49 -36.19
N LEU A 241 -17.21 3.23 -35.12
CA LEU A 241 -18.65 2.94 -35.21
C LEU A 241 -19.43 4.12 -35.79
N SER A 242 -19.09 5.36 -35.44
CA SER A 242 -19.72 6.53 -36.03
C SER A 242 -19.43 6.64 -37.54
N GLN A 243 -18.20 6.32 -37.97
CA GLN A 243 -17.85 6.31 -39.39
C GLN A 243 -18.60 5.21 -40.16
N THR A 244 -18.65 4.00 -39.62
CA THR A 244 -19.38 2.87 -40.24
C THR A 244 -20.88 3.13 -40.30
N LEU A 245 -21.48 3.76 -39.29
CA LEU A 245 -22.88 4.20 -39.34
C LEU A 245 -23.11 5.23 -40.47
N GLY A 246 -22.19 6.17 -40.67
CA GLY A 246 -22.22 7.10 -41.80
C GLY A 246 -22.15 6.40 -43.16
N GLN A 247 -21.29 5.38 -43.28
CA GLN A 247 -21.21 4.54 -44.48
C GLN A 247 -22.51 3.76 -44.72
N TYR A 248 -23.11 3.19 -43.66
CA TYR A 248 -24.39 2.51 -43.76
C TYR A 248 -25.54 3.43 -44.20
N GLN A 249 -25.55 4.68 -43.77
CA GLN A 249 -26.54 5.66 -44.25
C GLN A 249 -26.39 5.94 -45.75
N GLN A 250 -25.16 6.10 -46.25
CA GLN A 250 -24.89 6.24 -47.68
C GLN A 250 -25.29 4.97 -48.45
N GLN A 251 -24.95 3.79 -47.91
CA GLN A 251 -25.30 2.52 -48.51
C GLN A 251 -26.83 2.32 -48.56
N GLN A 252 -27.55 2.67 -47.50
CA GLN A 252 -29.01 2.62 -47.46
C GLN A 252 -29.63 3.46 -48.59
N GLN A 253 -29.16 4.70 -48.81
CA GLN A 253 -29.65 5.54 -49.90
C GLN A 253 -29.42 4.91 -51.27
N SER A 254 -28.23 4.35 -51.51
CA SER A 254 -27.93 3.67 -52.79
C SER A 254 -28.78 2.40 -53.00
N ILE A 255 -29.00 1.60 -51.95
CA ILE A 255 -29.85 0.40 -52.04
C ILE A 255 -31.31 0.80 -52.29
N LEU A 256 -31.83 1.86 -51.64
CA LEU A 256 -33.18 2.35 -51.89
C LEU A 256 -33.39 2.76 -53.35
N GLN A 257 -32.42 3.45 -53.96
CA GLN A 257 -32.45 3.80 -55.38
C GLN A 257 -32.42 2.55 -56.28
N GLN A 258 -31.59 1.55 -55.95
CA GLN A 258 -31.51 0.29 -56.70
C GLN A 258 -32.80 -0.54 -56.59
N VAL A 259 -33.43 -0.59 -55.41
CA VAL A 259 -34.71 -1.27 -55.21
C VAL A 259 -35.80 -0.59 -56.03
N ALA A 260 -35.89 0.75 -55.99
CA ALA A 260 -36.87 1.50 -56.77
C ALA A 260 -36.69 1.30 -58.30
N ALA A 261 -35.45 1.35 -58.79
CA ALA A 261 -35.15 1.09 -60.20
C ALA A 261 -35.48 -0.37 -60.60
N GLY A 262 -35.15 -1.33 -59.73
CA GLY A 262 -35.47 -2.73 -59.93
C GLY A 262 -36.97 -3.00 -59.93
N ASP A 263 -37.73 -2.34 -59.05
CA ASP A 263 -39.20 -2.46 -58.97
C ASP A 263 -39.85 -1.96 -60.26
N ALA A 264 -39.36 -0.85 -60.82
CA ALA A 264 -39.81 -0.33 -62.11
C ALA A 264 -39.48 -1.28 -63.28
N GLN A 265 -38.27 -1.86 -63.31
CA GLN A 265 -37.88 -2.85 -64.33
C GLN A 265 -38.69 -4.14 -64.23
N LEU A 266 -38.96 -4.60 -63.02
CA LEU A 266 -39.77 -5.80 -62.78
C LEU A 266 -41.20 -5.57 -63.24
N ALA A 267 -41.80 -4.41 -62.95
CA ALA A 267 -43.12 -4.03 -63.44
C ALA A 267 -43.19 -3.98 -64.97
N ALA A 268 -42.17 -3.41 -65.64
CA ALA A 268 -42.08 -3.35 -67.09
C ALA A 268 -41.95 -4.76 -67.72
N LEU A 269 -41.11 -5.62 -67.16
CA LEU A 269 -40.95 -7.00 -67.63
C LEU A 269 -42.22 -7.84 -67.38
N MET A 270 -42.89 -7.65 -66.24
CA MET A 270 -44.15 -8.33 -65.95
C MET A 270 -45.26 -7.92 -66.92
N ALA A 271 -45.30 -6.66 -67.37
CA ALA A 271 -46.25 -6.20 -68.37
C ALA A 271 -46.02 -6.83 -69.77
N GLN A 272 -44.81 -7.34 -70.04
CA GLN A 272 -44.45 -8.02 -71.31
C GLN A 272 -44.69 -9.54 -71.28
N VAL A 273 -45.05 -10.10 -70.12
CA VAL A 273 -45.31 -11.55 -69.98
C VAL A 273 -46.68 -11.90 -70.55
N VAL A 274 -46.71 -12.78 -71.54
CA VAL A 274 -47.97 -13.34 -72.08
C VAL A 274 -48.32 -14.63 -71.32
N PRO A 275 -49.55 -14.78 -70.80
CA PRO A 275 -50.00 -16.02 -70.16
C PRO A 275 -49.93 -17.22 -71.12
N ASN A 276 -49.41 -18.35 -70.65
CA ASN A 276 -49.31 -19.63 -71.38
C ASN A 276 -48.42 -19.69 -72.63
N ASP A 277 -47.65 -18.65 -72.93
CA ASP A 277 -46.64 -18.68 -74.00
C ASP A 277 -45.28 -19.21 -73.48
N LEU A 278 -44.78 -20.26 -74.13
CA LEU A 278 -43.52 -20.96 -73.85
C LEU A 278 -42.44 -20.71 -74.92
N GLY A 279 -42.64 -19.73 -75.80
CA GLY A 279 -41.62 -19.29 -76.74
C GLY A 279 -40.30 -18.92 -76.05
N GLN A 280 -39.18 -19.07 -76.77
CA GLN A 280 -37.84 -18.85 -76.20
C GLN A 280 -37.66 -17.44 -75.59
N GLU A 281 -38.32 -16.42 -76.13
CA GLU A 281 -38.30 -15.07 -75.58
C GLU A 281 -39.07 -14.95 -74.27
N GLN A 282 -40.24 -15.57 -74.15
CA GLN A 282 -41.03 -15.59 -72.91
C GLN A 282 -40.34 -16.37 -71.78
N VAL A 283 -39.64 -17.46 -72.11
CA VAL A 283 -38.80 -18.19 -71.14
C VAL A 283 -37.65 -17.31 -70.63
N ARG A 284 -37.00 -16.54 -71.52
CA ARG A 284 -35.95 -15.57 -71.14
C ARG A 284 -36.48 -14.46 -70.23
N ILE A 285 -37.64 -13.89 -70.55
CA ILE A 285 -38.30 -12.86 -69.72
C ILE A 285 -38.62 -13.42 -68.32
N ARG A 286 -39.18 -14.63 -68.22
CA ARG A 286 -39.49 -15.29 -66.92
C ARG A 286 -38.23 -15.58 -66.09
N GLN A 287 -37.12 -15.99 -66.73
CA GLN A 287 -35.83 -16.17 -66.06
C GLN A 287 -35.26 -14.85 -65.54
N GLN A 288 -35.35 -13.76 -66.32
CA GLN A 288 -34.93 -12.42 -65.90
C GLN A 288 -35.75 -11.91 -64.72
N ILE A 289 -37.06 -12.09 -64.72
CA ILE A 289 -37.94 -11.74 -63.59
C ILE A 289 -37.52 -12.49 -62.32
N THR A 290 -37.22 -13.78 -62.43
CA THR A 290 -36.81 -14.61 -61.27
C THR A 290 -35.48 -14.14 -60.68
N ARG A 291 -34.50 -13.80 -61.55
CA ARG A 291 -33.21 -13.26 -61.11
C ARG A 291 -33.38 -11.89 -60.42
N LEU A 292 -34.19 -11.00 -61.00
CA LEU A 292 -34.48 -9.69 -60.42
C LEU A 292 -35.20 -9.81 -59.07
N ARG A 293 -36.19 -10.71 -58.93
CA ARG A 293 -36.85 -10.97 -57.64
C ARG A 293 -35.87 -11.43 -56.55
N ASN A 294 -34.98 -12.35 -56.89
CA ASN A 294 -33.96 -12.83 -55.95
C ASN A 294 -32.97 -11.72 -55.56
N GLN A 295 -32.59 -10.86 -56.51
CA GLN A 295 -31.74 -9.70 -56.24
C GLN A 295 -32.44 -8.69 -55.32
N GLN A 296 -33.71 -8.38 -55.56
CA GLN A 296 -34.50 -7.50 -54.70
C GLN A 296 -34.69 -8.05 -53.30
N ALA A 297 -34.95 -9.36 -53.14
CA ALA A 297 -35.06 -9.98 -51.84
C ALA A 297 -33.77 -9.83 -51.02
N ARG A 298 -32.60 -9.96 -51.66
CA ARG A 298 -31.29 -9.72 -51.02
C ARG A 298 -31.10 -8.25 -50.63
N LEU A 299 -31.45 -7.32 -51.52
CA LEU A 299 -31.36 -5.87 -51.23
C LEU A 299 -32.28 -5.46 -50.07
N ARG A 300 -33.51 -5.98 -50.02
CA ARG A 300 -34.45 -5.72 -48.92
C ARG A 300 -33.98 -6.33 -47.60
N ALA A 301 -33.38 -7.53 -47.62
CA ALA A 301 -32.77 -8.13 -46.44
C ALA A 301 -31.57 -7.32 -45.93
N GLN A 302 -30.74 -6.77 -46.83
CA GLN A 302 -29.65 -5.86 -46.48
C GLN A 302 -30.16 -4.55 -45.85
N LEU A 303 -31.24 -3.96 -46.36
CA LEU A 303 -31.87 -2.78 -45.76
C LEU A 303 -32.34 -3.05 -44.34
N ALA A 304 -33.06 -4.16 -44.12
CA ALA A 304 -33.55 -4.52 -42.79
C ALA A 304 -32.39 -4.73 -41.78
N PHE A 305 -31.27 -5.29 -42.24
CA PHE A 305 -30.07 -5.42 -41.41
C PHE A 305 -29.45 -4.06 -41.04
N ILE A 306 -29.33 -3.15 -42.01
CA ILE A 306 -28.80 -1.81 -41.80
C ILE A 306 -29.68 -1.02 -40.82
N GLU A 307 -31.01 -1.02 -41.02
CA GLU A 307 -31.95 -0.32 -40.15
C GLU A 307 -31.88 -0.81 -38.70
N ARG A 308 -31.84 -2.14 -38.51
CA ARG A 308 -31.70 -2.73 -37.17
C ARG A 308 -30.37 -2.37 -36.51
N SER A 309 -29.29 -2.33 -37.28
CA SER A 309 -27.95 -1.97 -36.78
C SER A 309 -27.86 -0.49 -36.40
N GLN A 310 -28.44 0.40 -37.22
CA GLN A 310 -28.52 1.83 -36.94
C GLN A 310 -29.34 2.15 -35.67
N GLN A 311 -30.36 1.36 -35.36
CA GLN A 311 -31.16 1.53 -34.14
C GLN A 311 -30.47 1.00 -32.88
N ALA A 312 -29.82 -0.16 -32.97
CA ALA A 312 -29.28 -0.85 -31.80
C ALA A 312 -27.90 -0.32 -31.36
N LEU A 313 -27.00 -0.04 -32.30
CA LEU A 313 -25.60 0.32 -32.00
C LEU A 313 -25.47 1.60 -31.14
N PRO A 314 -26.20 2.70 -31.40
CA PRO A 314 -26.09 3.92 -30.59
C PRO A 314 -26.55 3.72 -29.14
N ALA A 315 -27.56 2.87 -28.92
CA ALA A 315 -28.05 2.58 -27.56
C ALA A 315 -27.03 1.75 -26.76
N ILE A 316 -26.38 0.77 -27.41
CA ILE A 316 -25.30 -0.02 -26.80
C ILE A 316 -24.10 0.88 -26.48
N ALA A 317 -23.70 1.74 -27.42
CA ALA A 317 -22.62 2.71 -27.23
C ALA A 317 -22.85 3.61 -26.01
N ARG A 318 -24.02 4.28 -25.94
CA ARG A 318 -24.39 5.14 -24.80
C ARG A 318 -24.41 4.39 -23.48
N LYS A 319 -24.87 3.14 -23.47
CA LYS A 319 -24.89 2.31 -22.26
C LYS A 319 -23.47 1.98 -21.79
N LEU A 320 -22.58 1.61 -22.70
CA LEU A 320 -21.18 1.32 -22.39
C LEU A 320 -20.45 2.56 -21.88
N GLU A 321 -20.65 3.70 -22.54
CA GLU A 321 -20.07 4.99 -22.14
C GLU A 321 -20.53 5.37 -20.73
N LYS A 322 -21.83 5.28 -20.44
CA LYS A 322 -22.38 5.55 -19.10
C LYS A 322 -21.81 4.61 -18.04
N GLN A 323 -21.77 3.30 -18.31
CA GLN A 323 -21.18 2.33 -17.38
C GLN A 323 -19.71 2.63 -17.08
N LEU A 324 -18.94 3.04 -18.09
CA LEU A 324 -17.55 3.40 -17.92
C LEU A 324 -17.38 4.71 -17.13
N GLN A 325 -18.24 5.70 -17.38
CA GLN A 325 -18.30 6.96 -16.63
C GLN A 325 -18.58 6.70 -15.15
N ASP A 326 -19.58 5.87 -14.83
CA ASP A 326 -19.95 5.51 -13.47
C ASP A 326 -18.79 4.78 -12.76
N LEU A 327 -18.12 3.84 -13.45
CA LEU A 327 -16.94 3.15 -12.93
C LEU A 327 -15.78 4.12 -12.66
N TYR A 328 -15.56 5.08 -13.57
CA TYR A 328 -14.50 6.08 -13.42
C TYR A 328 -14.76 7.02 -12.24
N GLN A 329 -15.99 7.51 -12.08
CA GLN A 329 -16.38 8.35 -10.94
C GLN A 329 -16.21 7.61 -9.61
N ASN A 330 -16.66 6.35 -9.55
CA ASN A 330 -16.49 5.52 -8.35
C ASN A 330 -15.01 5.30 -8.03
N ALA A 331 -14.17 5.03 -9.04
CA ALA A 331 -12.73 4.84 -8.85
C ALA A 331 -12.03 6.15 -8.42
N GLN A 332 -12.44 7.30 -8.96
CA GLN A 332 -11.94 8.61 -8.50
C GLN A 332 -12.35 8.90 -7.05
N GLN A 333 -13.59 8.58 -6.67
CA GLN A 333 -14.05 8.74 -5.30
C GLN A 333 -13.24 7.85 -4.35
N GLN A 334 -13.04 6.57 -4.69
CA GLN A 334 -12.18 5.65 -3.93
C GLN A 334 -10.74 6.15 -3.83
N LEU A 335 -10.19 6.71 -4.92
CA LEU A 335 -8.87 7.31 -4.92
C LEU A 335 -8.79 8.50 -3.94
N SER A 336 -9.77 9.40 -3.98
CA SER A 336 -9.82 10.56 -3.08
C SER A 336 -9.95 10.15 -1.61
N GLN A 337 -10.77 9.13 -1.32
CA GLN A 337 -10.94 8.58 0.02
C GLN A 337 -9.65 7.91 0.52
N SER A 338 -9.01 7.11 -0.33
CA SER A 338 -7.75 6.44 0.02
C SER A 338 -6.62 7.45 0.24
N HIS A 339 -6.59 8.53 -0.56
CA HIS A 339 -5.63 9.61 -0.39
C HIS A 339 -5.86 10.33 0.95
N ALA A 340 -7.10 10.77 1.21
CA ALA A 340 -7.47 11.42 2.47
C ALA A 340 -7.13 10.55 3.68
N ALA A 341 -7.44 9.25 3.64
CA ALA A 341 -7.13 8.32 4.72
C ALA A 341 -5.61 8.21 5.00
N VAL A 342 -4.76 8.31 3.97
CA VAL A 342 -3.31 8.35 4.17
C VAL A 342 -2.89 9.69 4.76
N THR A 343 -3.42 10.80 4.25
CA THR A 343 -3.12 12.16 4.75
C THR A 343 -3.53 12.32 6.21
N ASP A 344 -4.73 11.87 6.60
CA ASP A 344 -5.23 11.93 7.99
C ASP A 344 -4.27 11.24 8.96
N ILE A 345 -3.74 10.07 8.60
CA ILE A 345 -2.75 9.36 9.42
C ILE A 345 -1.50 10.20 9.63
N LEU A 346 -1.04 10.87 8.57
CA LEU A 346 0.16 11.69 8.63
C LEU A 346 -0.09 12.94 9.46
N GLU A 347 -1.22 13.62 9.26
CA GLU A 347 -1.61 14.79 10.05
C GLU A 347 -1.70 14.46 11.54
N GLU A 348 -2.41 13.40 11.91
CA GLU A 348 -2.53 12.96 13.30
C GLU A 348 -1.17 12.56 13.88
N THR A 349 -0.36 11.82 13.11
CA THR A 349 0.98 11.39 13.56
C THR A 349 1.92 12.58 13.78
N VAL A 350 1.92 13.55 12.86
CA VAL A 350 2.75 14.76 12.95
C VAL A 350 2.29 15.60 14.14
N ALA A 351 0.98 15.80 14.31
CA ALA A 351 0.42 16.57 15.43
C ALA A 351 0.81 15.94 16.78
N GLN A 352 0.65 14.63 16.94
CA GLN A 352 1.04 13.92 18.16
C GLN A 352 2.53 14.02 18.43
N TYR A 353 3.37 13.83 17.41
CA TYR A 353 4.81 13.90 17.57
C TYR A 353 5.28 15.31 17.91
N ARG A 354 4.69 16.33 17.27
CA ARG A 354 4.95 17.74 17.56
C ARG A 354 4.60 18.09 19.00
N ALA A 355 3.45 17.64 19.51
CA ALA A 355 3.04 17.85 20.89
C ALA A 355 4.07 17.27 21.86
N GLU A 356 4.42 15.98 21.71
CA GLU A 356 5.41 15.32 22.57
C GLU A 356 6.77 16.01 22.57
N LEU A 357 7.27 16.45 21.40
CA LEU A 357 8.54 17.17 21.30
C LEU A 357 8.47 18.56 21.92
N SER A 358 7.32 19.24 21.80
CA SER A 358 7.10 20.56 22.40
C SER A 358 7.09 20.46 23.92
N ASP A 359 6.39 19.46 24.47
CA ASP A 359 6.34 19.19 25.91
C ASP A 359 7.74 18.88 26.45
N LEU A 360 8.48 18.00 25.78
CA LEU A 360 9.87 17.67 26.12
C LEU A 360 10.81 18.88 26.07
N ALA A 361 10.67 19.73 25.06
CA ALA A 361 11.47 20.95 24.94
C ALA A 361 11.14 21.93 26.08
N ALA A 362 9.85 22.12 26.37
CA ALA A 362 9.39 23.02 27.43
C ALA A 362 9.84 22.53 28.80
N GLU A 363 9.66 21.25 29.11
CA GLU A 363 10.08 20.66 30.37
C GLU A 363 11.60 20.78 30.58
N ALA A 364 12.40 20.45 29.56
CA ALA A 364 13.85 20.57 29.65
C ALA A 364 14.31 22.03 29.84
N GLN A 365 13.66 22.99 29.17
CA GLN A 365 13.98 24.41 29.34
C GLN A 365 13.59 24.95 30.72
N LEU A 366 12.44 24.52 31.24
CA LEU A 366 11.96 24.86 32.57
C LEU A 366 12.93 24.35 33.64
N GLN A 367 13.21 23.04 33.65
CA GLN A 367 14.08 22.41 34.63
C GLN A 367 15.50 22.97 34.63
N ARG A 368 16.03 23.25 33.43
CA ARG A 368 17.34 23.93 33.31
C ARG A 368 17.31 25.33 33.91
N SER A 369 16.24 26.09 33.70
CA SER A 369 16.11 27.45 34.23
C SER A 369 16.01 27.44 35.75
N GLU A 370 15.23 26.52 36.31
CA GLU A 370 15.13 26.30 37.76
C GLU A 370 16.49 25.97 38.37
N LEU A 371 17.26 25.07 37.76
CA LEU A 371 18.62 24.75 38.21
C LEU A 371 19.57 25.94 38.21
N LEU A 372 19.51 26.77 37.15
CA LEU A 372 20.33 27.96 37.05
C LEU A 372 19.95 29.01 38.09
N LEU A 373 18.66 29.10 38.44
CA LEU A 373 18.17 29.99 39.49
C LEU A 373 18.54 29.49 40.89
N SER A 374 18.48 28.18 41.15
CA SER A 374 18.87 27.59 42.44
C SER A 374 20.38 27.53 42.66
N SER A 375 21.17 27.65 41.59
CA SER A 375 22.65 27.68 41.66
C SER A 375 23.25 29.07 41.90
N LYS A 376 22.40 30.11 41.96
CA LYS A 376 22.76 31.49 42.37
C LYS A 376 22.42 31.68 43.84
#